data_AF-A0A7J0AE93-F1
#
_entry.id   AF-A0A7J0AE93-F1
#
_cell.length_a   1.000
_cell.length_b   1.000
_cell.length_c   1.000
_cell.angle_alpha   90.00
_cell.angle_beta   90.00
_cell.angle_gamma   90.00
#
_symmetry.space_group_name_H-M   'P 1'
#
loop_
_entity.id
_entity.type
_entity.pdbx_description
1 polymer ?
#
loop_
_entity_poly.entity_id
_entity_poly.type
_entity_poly.pdbx_seq_one_letter_code
_entity_poly.pdbx_strand_id
1 'polypeptide(L)' 'MREPKKLYNLRYYARRLGYHFSKVERVVTVPESGRRHKIEEKLKAWGYGIQLNIFSDE' A
#
# COMPACT_ATOMS: atom_id res chain seq x y z
N MET A 1 12.86 1.78 -16.63
CA MET A 1 11.66 1.00 -16.98
C MET A 1 10.46 1.67 -16.29
N ARG A 2 9.52 2.25 -17.04
CA ARG A 2 8.40 3.01 -16.47
C ARG A 2 7.44 2.04 -15.80
N GLU A 3 7.08 2.28 -14.54
CA GLU A 3 6.15 1.41 -13.86
C GLU A 3 4.80 1.39 -14.61
N PRO A 4 4.11 0.23 -14.64
CA PRO A 4 2.84 0.14 -15.34
C PRO A 4 1.87 1.20 -14.82
N LYS A 5 1.20 1.96 -15.71
CA LYS A 5 0.20 2.99 -15.31
C LYS A 5 -0.78 2.48 -14.24
N LYS A 6 -1.14 1.19 -14.33
CA LYS A 6 -2.01 0.51 -13.36
C LYS A 6 -1.44 0.49 -11.93
N LEU A 7 -0.13 0.25 -11.77
CA LEU A 7 0.53 0.23 -10.46
C LEU A 7 0.69 1.65 -9.89
N TYR A 8 1.01 2.63 -10.74
CA TYR A 8 1.06 4.03 -10.34
C TYR A 8 -0.30 4.50 -9.79
N ASN A 9 -1.38 4.25 -10.54
CA ASN A 9 -2.74 4.61 -10.13
C ASN A 9 -3.15 3.89 -8.84
N LEU A 10 -2.80 2.61 -8.69
CA LEU A 10 -3.09 1.84 -7.49
C LEU A 10 -2.42 2.44 -6.25
N ARG A 11 -1.13 2.78 -6.35
CA ARG A 11 -0.41 3.43 -5.23
C ARG A 11 -0.93 4.82 -4.94
N TYR A 12 -1.25 5.60 -5.97
CA TYR A 12 -1.83 6.92 -5.80
C TYR A 12 -3.16 6.84 -5.03
N TYR A 13 -4.04 5.91 -5.41
CA TYR A 13 -5.30 5.70 -4.71
C TYR A 13 -5.10 5.17 -3.28
N ALA A 14 -4.20 4.21 -3.08
CA ALA A 14 -3.89 3.68 -1.76
C ALA A 14 -3.33 4.77 -0.82
N ARG A 15 -2.45 5.65 -1.30
CA ARG A 15 -1.94 6.79 -0.51
C ARG A 15 -3.04 7.73 -0.05
N ARG A 16 -4.04 8.00 -0.90
CA ARG A 16 -5.21 8.80 -0.51
C ARG A 16 -6.06 8.14 0.60
N LEU A 17 -5.97 6.83 0.74
CA LEU A 17 -6.63 6.07 1.80
C LEU A 17 -5.77 5.91 3.05
N GLY A 18 -4.57 6.50 3.10
CA GLY A 18 -3.66 6.41 4.24
C GLY A 18 -2.64 5.27 4.17
N TYR A 19 -2.54 4.56 3.04
CA TYR A 19 -1.50 3.54 2.87
C TYR A 19 -0.13 4.21 2.68
N HIS A 20 0.85 3.77 3.45
CA HIS A 20 2.22 4.27 3.37
C HIS A 20 3.12 3.25 2.68
N PHE A 21 3.89 3.68 1.68
CA PHE A 21 4.76 2.79 0.90
C PHE A 21 6.21 3.03 1.28
N SER A 22 6.94 1.96 1.61
CA SER A 22 8.38 2.06 1.77
C SER A 22 9.05 2.36 0.42
N LYS A 23 10.04 3.25 0.45
CA LYS A 23 10.84 3.62 -0.75
C LYS A 23 11.97 2.63 -1.01
N VAL A 24 12.40 1.94 0.04
CA VAL A 24 13.56 1.03 0.03
C VAL A 24 13.08 -0.42 -0.07
N GLU A 25 12.08 -0.75 0.74
CA GLU A 25 11.49 -2.08 0.79
C GLU A 25 10.21 -2.10 -0.04
N ARG A 26 9.92 -3.24 -0.66
CA ARG A 26 8.67 -3.42 -1.41
C ARG A 26 7.55 -3.78 -0.44
N VAL A 27 7.32 -2.91 0.54
CA VAL A 27 6.36 -3.09 1.63
C VAL A 27 5.42 -1.89 1.68
N VAL A 28 4.15 -2.16 1.98
CA VAL A 28 3.12 -1.16 2.23
C VAL A 28 2.60 -1.32 3.65
N THR A 29 2.64 -0.23 4.40
CA THR A 29 2.04 -0.11 5.71
C THR A 29 0.58 0.31 5.53
N VAL A 30 -0.34 -0.48 6.08
CA VAL A 30 -1.78 -0.25 5.96
C VAL A 30 -2.29 0.50 7.20
N PRO A 31 -3.19 1.49 7.02
CA PRO A 31 -3.80 2.21 8.13
C PRO A 31 -4.74 1.27 8.90
N GLU A 32 -4.99 1.56 10.17
CA GLU A 32 -5.89 0.76 11.01
C GLU A 32 -7.36 0.92 10.59
N SER A 33 -7.76 2.16 10.26
CA SER A 33 -9.06 2.50 9.70
C SER A 33 -9.00 2.66 8.17
N GLY A 34 -10.11 2.38 7.47
CA GLY A 34 -10.19 2.58 6.02
C GLY A 34 -9.52 1.51 5.15
N ARG A 35 -9.16 0.37 5.74
CA ARG A 35 -8.58 -0.78 5.01
C ARG A 35 -9.50 -1.30 3.91
N ARG A 36 -8.89 -1.63 2.78
CA ARG A 36 -9.57 -2.21 1.61
C ARG A 36 -8.83 -3.46 1.18
N HIS A 37 -9.37 -4.63 1.54
CA HIS A 37 -8.84 -5.94 1.15
C HIS A 37 -8.52 -6.06 -0.35
N LYS A 38 -9.39 -5.54 -1.22
CA LYS A 38 -9.18 -5.55 -2.68
C LYS A 38 -7.93 -4.78 -3.13
N ILE A 39 -7.52 -3.74 -2.40
CA ILE A 39 -6.29 -2.99 -2.70
C ILE A 39 -5.08 -3.80 -2.22
N GLU A 40 -5.16 -4.36 -1.02
CA GLU A 40 -4.12 -5.19 -0.41
C GLU A 40 -3.81 -6.42 -1.28
N GLU A 41 -4.82 -7.13 -1.79
CA GLU A 41 -4.65 -8.25 -2.72
C GLU A 41 -3.94 -7.84 -4.01
N LYS A 42 -4.34 -6.70 -4.60
CA LYS A 42 -3.70 -6.18 -5.81
C LYS A 42 -2.25 -5.82 -5.53
N LEU A 43 -1.96 -5.17 -4.39
CA LEU A 43 -0.60 -4.82 -4.00
C LEU A 43 0.25 -6.08 -3.78
N LYS A 44 -0.29 -7.12 -3.13
CA LYS A 44 0.37 -8.43 -3.01
C LYS A 44 0.68 -9.05 -4.38
N ALA A 45 -0.26 -9.01 -5.33
CA ALA A 45 -0.04 -9.52 -6.69
C ALA A 45 1.09 -8.76 -7.43
N TRP A 46 1.33 -7.49 -7.07
CA TRP A 46 2.46 -6.69 -7.56
C TRP A 46 3.76 -6.89 -6.76
N GLY A 47 3.77 -7.81 -5.79
CA GLY A 47 4.92 -8.17 -4.97
C GLY A 47 5.14 -7.26 -3.76
N TYR A 48 4.12 -6.54 -3.29
CA TYR A 48 4.23 -5.76 -2.05
C TYR A 48 3.94 -6.64 -0.82
N GLY A 49 4.84 -6.60 0.15
CA GLY A 49 4.56 -7.06 1.52
C GLY A 49 3.55 -6.13 2.18
N ILE A 50 2.59 -6.69 2.92
CA ILE A 50 1.61 -5.90 3.68
C ILE A 50 2.04 -5.88 5.14
N GLN A 51 2.27 -4.70 5.69
CA GLN A 51 2.57 -4.49 7.09
C GLN A 51 1.41 -3.74 7.74
N LEU A 52 0.91 -4.24 8.86
CA LEU A 52 -0.07 -3.52 9.65
C LEU A 52 0.63 -2.36 10.35
N ASN A 53 0.03 -1.16 10.32
CA ASN A 53 0.49 -0.12 11.22
C ASN A 53 0.09 -0.53 12.64
N ILE A 54 1.04 -1.09 13.38
CA ILE A 54 0.85 -1.48 14.80
C ILE A 54 1.23 -0.29 15.71
N PHE A 55 1.87 0.74 15.15
CA PHE A 55 2.15 2.00 15.81
C PHE A 55 1.04 2.99 15.42
N SER A 56 -0.16 2.79 15.96
CA SER A 56 -1.09 3.91 16.15
C SER A 56 -0.47 4.78 17.22
N ASP A 57 -0.06 6.00 16.86
CA ASP A 57 0.33 7.03 17.83
C ASP A 57 -0.78 7.15 18.88
N GLU A 58 -0.40 6.99 20.15
CA GLU A 58 -1.18 7.30 21.35
C GLU A 58 -1.43 8.81 21.46
#